data_AF-A0A4Q2Y4V7-F1
#
_entry.id   AF-A0A4Q2Y4V7-F1
#
_cell.length_a   1.000
_cell.length_b   1.000
_cell.length_c   1.000
_cell.angle_alpha   90.00
_cell.angle_beta   90.00
_cell.angle_gamma   90.00
#
_symmetry.space_group_name_H-M   'P 1'
#
loop_
_entity.id
_entity.type
_entity.pdbx_description
1 polymer ?
#
loop_
_entity_poly.entity_id
_entity_poly.type
_entity_poly.pdbx_seq_one_letter_code
_entity_poly.pdbx_strand_id
1 'polypeptide(L)'
;MRRRHPADFGPAAAHTPLAARGPRLRHVLAFQRGENVIVAVPRFRFSIGDDWGETSVPLPEGDWIDQFTGSCFRNAAGAAALFSAFPAALLLRGSIP
;
A
#
# COMPACT_ATOMS: atom_id res chain seq x y z
N MET A 1 11.36 9.27 -2.14
CA MET A 1 10.82 8.80 -0.84
C MET A 1 11.88 8.73 0.25
N ARG A 2 12.76 7.72 0.27
CA ARG A 2 13.74 7.48 1.36
C ARG A 2 14.55 8.71 1.78
N ARG A 3 15.04 9.50 0.80
CA ARG A 3 15.77 10.74 1.05
C ARG A 3 14.92 11.85 1.70
N ARG A 4 13.62 11.90 1.40
CA ARG A 4 12.68 12.92 1.92
C ARG A 4 12.11 12.53 3.29
N HIS A 5 12.02 11.24 3.59
CA HIS A 5 11.49 10.70 4.84
C HIS A 5 12.50 9.79 5.54
N PRO A 6 13.72 10.26 5.84
CA PRO A 6 14.80 9.40 6.35
C PRO A 6 14.44 8.71 7.67
N ALA A 7 13.63 9.35 8.53
CA ALA A 7 13.18 8.79 9.80
C ALA A 7 12.39 7.48 9.64
N ASP A 8 11.52 7.36 8.63
CA ASP A 8 10.71 6.15 8.37
C ASP A 8 11.55 4.98 7.80
N PHE A 9 12.79 5.25 7.40
CA PHE A 9 13.68 4.25 6.80
C PHE A 9 14.98 3.99 7.57
N GLY A 10 15.17 4.66 8.71
CA GLY A 10 16.34 4.51 9.56
C GLY A 10 16.39 3.18 10.32
N PRO A 11 17.50 2.90 11.04
CA PRO A 11 17.70 1.64 11.76
C PRO A 11 16.66 1.36 12.86
N ALA A 12 16.13 2.42 13.49
CA ALA A 12 15.11 2.33 14.53
C ALA A 12 13.67 2.32 13.97
N ALA A 13 13.49 2.51 12.66
CA ALA A 13 12.17 2.62 12.07
C ALA A 13 11.47 1.25 12.03
N ALA A 14 10.22 1.21 12.47
CA ALA A 14 9.41 0.00 12.44
C ALA A 14 9.24 -0.52 11.00
N HIS A 15 9.09 -1.84 10.89
CA HIS A 15 8.74 -2.52 9.65
C HIS A 15 7.60 -3.49 9.91
N THR A 16 6.38 -3.03 9.68
CA THR A 16 5.16 -3.72 10.12
C THR A 16 4.46 -4.35 8.93
N PRO A 17 4.27 -5.68 8.90
CA PRO A 17 3.48 -6.33 7.85
C PRO A 17 2.02 -5.86 7.87
N LEU A 18 1.44 -5.67 6.69
CA LEU A 18 0.00 -5.40 6.53
C LEU A 18 -0.61 -6.54 5.71
N ALA A 19 -1.27 -7.48 6.40
CA ALA A 19 -1.88 -8.63 5.77
C ALA A 19 -3.11 -8.22 4.96
N ALA A 20 -3.09 -8.46 3.65
CA ALA A 20 -4.25 -8.26 2.80
C ALA A 20 -5.42 -9.19 3.20
N ARG A 21 -6.63 -8.79 2.85
CA ARG A 21 -7.88 -9.53 3.06
C ARG A 21 -8.57 -9.78 1.73
N GLY A 22 -9.40 -10.82 1.68
CA GLY A 22 -10.20 -11.15 0.50
C GLY A 22 -9.63 -12.30 -0.36
N PRO A 23 -10.28 -12.60 -1.50
CA PRO A 23 -10.07 -13.84 -2.25
C PRO A 23 -8.66 -14.03 -2.80
N ARG A 24 -7.95 -12.95 -3.12
CA ARG A 24 -6.60 -12.96 -3.71
C ARG A 24 -5.55 -12.40 -2.74
N LEU A 25 -5.78 -12.48 -1.43
CA LEU A 25 -4.86 -11.93 -0.41
C LEU A 25 -3.40 -12.39 -0.58
N ARG A 26 -3.18 -13.63 -1.02
CA ARG A 26 -1.84 -14.21 -1.23
C ARG A 26 -1.09 -13.59 -2.43
N HIS A 27 -1.78 -12.83 -3.27
CA HIS A 27 -1.22 -12.10 -4.40
C HIS A 27 -0.81 -10.67 -4.04
N VAL A 28 -0.98 -10.24 -2.79
CA VAL A 28 -0.57 -8.90 -2.34
C VAL A 28 0.45 -9.04 -1.22
N LEU A 29 1.57 -8.34 -1.36
CA LEU A 29 2.51 -8.10 -0.28
C LEU A 29 2.40 -6.63 0.10
N ALA A 30 2.10 -6.36 1.37
CA ALA A 30 2.04 -5.01 1.87
C ALA A 30 2.71 -4.89 3.24
N PHE A 31 3.29 -3.72 3.48
CA PHE A 31 3.95 -3.40 4.73
C PHE A 31 4.02 -1.90 4.95
N GLN A 32 4.15 -1.52 6.21
CA GLN A 32 4.43 -0.17 6.65
C GLN A 32 5.92 -0.02 7.00
N ARG A 33 6.46 1.17 6.74
CA ARG A 33 7.79 1.63 7.14
C ARG A 33 7.64 2.86 8.02
N GLY A 34 8.23 2.82 9.21
CA GLY A 34 7.98 3.82 10.24
C GLY A 34 6.49 3.92 10.52
N GLU A 35 5.98 5.16 10.55
CA GLU A 35 4.57 5.44 10.81
C GLU A 35 3.84 6.02 9.59
N ASN A 36 4.59 6.43 8.57
CA ASN A 36 4.09 7.33 7.53
C ASN A 36 4.11 6.74 6.12
N VAL A 37 4.69 5.55 5.91
CA VAL A 37 4.85 4.99 4.56
C VAL A 37 4.30 3.59 4.47
N ILE A 38 3.43 3.33 3.51
CA ILE A 38 2.94 1.99 3.16
C ILE A 38 3.39 1.65 1.75
N VAL A 39 3.86 0.43 1.57
CA VAL A 39 4.18 -0.15 0.27
C VAL A 39 3.25 -1.33 0.05
N ALA A 40 2.62 -1.40 -1.12
CA ALA A 40 1.88 -2.56 -1.56
C ALA A 40 2.35 -2.97 -2.95
N VAL A 41 2.62 -4.26 -3.14
CA VAL A 41 3.06 -4.82 -4.43
C VAL A 41 2.31 -6.11 -4.73
N PRO A 42 1.93 -6.34 -5.98
CA PRO A 42 1.37 -7.61 -6.40
C PRO A 42 2.47 -8.67 -6.56
N ARG A 43 2.15 -9.93 -6.24
CA ARG A 43 2.98 -11.10 -6.49
C ARG A 43 2.20 -12.16 -7.25
N PHE A 44 2.90 -12.91 -8.10
CA PHE A 44 2.28 -13.94 -8.96
C PHE A 44 1.10 -13.38 -9.77
N ARG A 45 1.21 -12.15 -10.29
CA ARG A 45 0.09 -11.48 -10.98
C ARG A 45 -0.38 -12.23 -12.22
N PHE A 46 0.53 -12.90 -12.93
CA PHE A 46 0.20 -13.66 -14.14
C PHE A 46 -0.85 -14.75 -13.93
N SER A 47 -1.01 -15.29 -12.71
CA SER A 47 -2.02 -16.33 -12.44
C SER A 47 -3.43 -15.77 -12.20
N ILE A 48 -3.58 -14.45 -12.05
CA ILE A 48 -4.86 -13.78 -11.76
C ILE A 48 -5.21 -12.66 -12.73
N GLY A 49 -4.26 -12.22 -13.57
CA GLY A 49 -4.45 -11.05 -14.43
C GLY A 49 -4.76 -9.80 -13.61
N ASP A 50 -5.80 -9.08 -13.99
CA ASP A 50 -6.31 -7.91 -13.28
C ASP A 50 -7.56 -8.24 -12.42
N ASP A 51 -7.90 -9.52 -12.25
CA ASP A 51 -8.98 -9.95 -11.37
C ASP A 51 -8.51 -10.01 -9.92
N TRP A 52 -8.73 -8.91 -9.21
CA TRP A 52 -8.43 -8.76 -7.79
C TRP A 52 -9.60 -9.19 -6.87
N GLY A 53 -10.82 -9.30 -7.40
CA GLY A 53 -12.05 -9.39 -6.59
C GLY A 53 -12.09 -8.34 -5.47
N GLU A 54 -12.69 -8.70 -4.33
CA GLU A 54 -12.77 -7.85 -3.12
C GLU A 54 -11.46 -7.82 -2.30
N THR A 55 -10.30 -8.05 -2.93
CA THR A 55 -9.02 -8.07 -2.22
C THR A 55 -8.60 -6.66 -1.82
N SER A 56 -8.23 -6.47 -0.56
CA SER A 56 -7.86 -5.16 -0.01
C SER A 56 -6.73 -5.23 0.99
N VAL A 57 -5.99 -4.13 1.15
CA VAL A 57 -4.99 -3.94 2.21
C VAL A 57 -5.62 -3.09 3.31
N PRO A 58 -5.78 -3.59 4.55
CA PRO A 58 -6.21 -2.76 5.67
C PRO A 58 -5.14 -1.70 5.95
N LEU A 59 -5.59 -0.47 6.15
CA LEU A 59 -4.73 0.68 6.42
C LEU A 59 -4.89 1.11 7.87
N PRO A 60 -3.80 1.52 8.55
CA PRO A 60 -3.91 2.23 9.83
C PRO A 60 -4.76 3.49 9.67
N GLU A 61 -5.34 3.95 10.78
CA GLU A 61 -6.15 5.18 10.82
C GLU A 61 -5.42 6.35 10.13
N GLY A 62 -6.18 7.17 9.39
CA GLY A 62 -5.69 8.34 8.67
C GLY A 62 -5.87 8.25 7.16
N ASP A 63 -5.49 9.34 6.51
CA ASP A 63 -5.49 9.47 5.06
C ASP A 63 -4.14 9.03 4.47
N TRP A 64 -4.21 8.30 3.37
CA TRP A 64 -3.07 7.71 2.70
C TRP A 64 -3.09 8.05 1.22
N ILE A 65 -2.07 8.78 0.76
CA ILE A 65 -1.98 9.29 -0.61
C ILE A 65 -0.97 8.46 -1.39
N ASP A 66 -1.41 7.84 -2.48
CA ASP A 66 -0.53 7.16 -3.42
C ASP A 66 0.36 8.17 -4.14
N GLN A 67 1.66 8.05 -3.94
CA GLN A 67 2.67 8.94 -4.49
C GLN A 67 2.89 8.75 -5.98
N PHE A 68 2.39 7.68 -6.59
CA PHE A 68 2.46 7.47 -8.04
C PHE A 68 1.23 8.01 -8.78
N THR A 69 0.05 7.96 -8.16
CA THR A 69 -1.23 8.25 -8.83
C THR A 69 -1.97 9.45 -8.25
N GLY A 70 -1.64 9.89 -7.03
CA GLY A 70 -2.38 10.90 -6.29
C GLY A 70 -3.68 10.40 -5.65
N SER A 71 -4.03 9.13 -5.81
CA SER A 71 -5.25 8.55 -5.22
C SER A 71 -5.19 8.55 -3.70
N CYS A 72 -6.32 8.79 -3.05
CA CYS A 72 -6.43 8.81 -1.59
C CYS A 72 -7.22 7.60 -1.08
N PHE A 73 -6.75 6.99 0.01
CA PHE A 73 -7.35 5.83 0.66
C PHE A 73 -7.50 6.05 2.17
N ARG A 74 -8.55 5.45 2.75
CA ARG A 74 -8.85 5.46 4.19
C ARG A 74 -9.32 4.08 4.63
N ASN A 75 -8.91 3.64 5.82
CA ASN A 75 -9.26 2.36 6.47
C ASN A 75 -8.84 1.08 5.72
N ALA A 76 -9.02 1.03 4.40
CA ALA A 76 -8.55 -0.03 3.52
C ALA A 76 -8.35 0.52 2.11
N ALA A 77 -7.44 -0.11 1.36
CA ALA A 77 -7.25 0.16 -0.06
C ALA A 77 -7.50 -1.10 -0.87
N GLY A 78 -8.45 -1.03 -1.82
CA GLY A 78 -8.74 -2.13 -2.74
C GLY A 78 -7.57 -2.39 -3.68
N ALA A 79 -7.18 -3.65 -3.87
CA ALA A 79 -6.05 -4.03 -4.71
C ALA A 79 -6.26 -3.62 -6.18
N ALA A 80 -7.50 -3.71 -6.69
CA ALA A 80 -7.85 -3.23 -8.03
C ALA A 80 -7.54 -1.72 -8.19
N ALA A 81 -7.90 -0.90 -7.20
CA ALA A 81 -7.63 0.53 -7.22
C ALA A 81 -6.12 0.80 -7.10
N LEU A 82 -5.44 0.15 -6.14
CA LEU A 82 -3.99 0.30 -5.90
C LEU A 82 -3.14 0.02 -7.14
N PHE A 83 -3.54 -0.95 -7.96
CA PHE A 83 -2.74 -1.43 -9.09
C PHE A 83 -3.31 -1.06 -10.46
N SER A 84 -4.34 -0.21 -10.50
CA SER A 84 -5.03 0.19 -11.73
C SER A 84 -4.14 0.95 -12.72
N ALA A 85 -3.31 1.87 -12.21
CA ALA A 85 -2.50 2.77 -13.03
C ALA A 85 -0.98 2.52 -12.92
N PHE A 86 -0.53 1.88 -11.83
CA PHE A 86 0.89 1.57 -11.63
C PHE A 86 1.05 0.17 -11.03
N PRO A 87 2.07 -0.62 -11.43
CA PRO A 87 2.21 -2.01 -10.98
C PRO A 87 2.62 -2.19 -9.51
N ALA A 88 2.62 -1.12 -8.72
CA ALA A 88 2.90 -1.06 -7.29
C ALA A 88 2.22 0.19 -6.70
N ALA A 89 2.05 0.25 -5.39
CA ALA A 89 1.57 1.44 -4.71
C ALA A 89 2.55 1.86 -3.60
N LEU A 90 2.74 3.17 -3.46
CA LEU A 90 3.53 3.78 -2.41
C LEU A 90 2.67 4.85 -1.74
N LEU A 91 2.09 4.53 -0.59
CA LEU A 91 1.22 5.44 0.12
C LEU A 91 2.01 6.22 1.16
N LEU A 92 1.82 7.53 1.19
CA LEU A 92 2.33 8.40 2.24
C LEU A 92 1.15 8.91 3.07
N ARG A 93 1.32 8.90 4.39
CA ARG A 93 0.36 9.51 5.31
C ARG A 93 0.28 11.02 5.06
N GLY A 94 -0.92 11.53 4.88
CA GLY A 94 -1.16 12.97 4.71
C GLY A 94 -2.61 13.26 4.37
N SER A 95 -3.10 14.44 4.76
CA SER A 95 -4.42 14.92 4.36
C SER A 95 -4.37 15.50 2.96
N ILE A 96 -5.48 15.37 2.22
CA ILE A 96 -5.71 16.21 1.04
C ILE A 96 -5.75 17.67 1.55
N PRO A 97 -5.03 18.61 0.92
CA PRO A 97 -5.07 20.02 1.32
C PRO A 97 -6.47 20.63 1.21
#